data_AF-A0A7C1R0Y9-F1
#
_entry.id   AF-A0A7C1R0Y9-F1
#
_cell.length_a   1.000
_cell.length_b   1.000
_cell.length_c   1.000
_cell.angle_alpha   90.00
_cell.angle_beta   90.00
_cell.angle_gamma   90.00
#
_symmetry.space_group_name_H-M   'P 1'
#
loop_
_entity.id
_entity.type
_entity.pdbx_description
1 polymer ?
#
loop_
_entity_poly.entity_id
_entity_poly.type
_entity_poly.pdbx_seq_one_letter_code
_entity_poly.pdbx_strand_id
1 'polypeptide(L)'
;MSECDYCGQENAEIEINNQFFHNECYSNFLKESERKKVSKCTGFILIVLSFWVVIGSLITGYFMLLNILATILLLTLFILWFWRSLTLNKRQE
;
A
#
# COMPACT_ATOMS: atom_id res chain seq x y z
N MET A 1 -46.60 -18.86 -12.42
CA MET A 1 -46.03 -17.58 -12.87
C MET A 1 -44.74 -17.37 -12.10
N SER A 2 -43.59 -17.21 -12.77
CA SER A 2 -42.31 -16.86 -12.16
C SER A 2 -42.13 -15.34 -12.19
N GLU A 3 -41.80 -14.74 -11.04
CA GLU A 3 -41.48 -13.32 -10.89
C GLU A 3 -39.96 -13.12 -11.05
N CYS A 4 -39.52 -12.03 -11.67
CA CYS A 4 -38.12 -11.74 -11.87
C CYS A 4 -37.48 -11.15 -10.61
N ASP A 5 -36.43 -11.81 -10.09
CA ASP A 5 -35.70 -11.41 -8.88
C ASP A 5 -34.93 -10.08 -9.01
N TYR A 6 -34.76 -9.55 -10.23
CA TYR A 6 -34.05 -8.29 -10.47
C TYR A 6 -34.99 -7.07 -10.53
N CYS A 7 -36.11 -7.19 -11.24
CA CYS A 7 -37.03 -6.07 -11.48
C CYS A 7 -38.40 -6.23 -10.81
N GLY A 8 -38.72 -7.40 -10.24
CA GLY A 8 -40.00 -7.68 -9.58
C GLY A 8 -41.20 -7.81 -10.53
N GLN A 9 -40.96 -8.03 -11.83
CA GLN A 9 -42.03 -8.20 -12.83
C GLN A 9 -42.33 -9.68 -13.08
N GLU A 10 -43.59 -10.01 -13.38
CA GLU A 10 -44.01 -11.36 -13.74
C GLU A 10 -43.54 -11.75 -15.15
N ASN A 11 -43.51 -13.06 -15.44
CA ASN A 11 -43.04 -13.67 -16.70
C ASN A 11 -41.52 -13.74 -16.85
N ALA A 12 -40.82 -14.07 -15.77
CA ALA A 12 -39.40 -14.38 -15.87
C ALA A 12 -39.18 -15.69 -16.65
N GLU A 13 -38.36 -15.63 -17.70
CA GLU A 13 -38.18 -16.72 -18.67
C GLU A 13 -36.95 -17.58 -18.37
N ILE A 14 -35.99 -17.03 -17.61
CA ILE A 14 -34.67 -17.64 -17.40
C ILE A 14 -34.52 -18.01 -15.92
N GLU A 15 -34.24 -19.29 -15.65
CA GLU A 15 -33.90 -19.77 -14.31
C GLU A 15 -32.40 -20.08 -14.22
N ILE A 16 -31.69 -19.41 -13.32
CA ILE A 16 -30.25 -19.62 -13.09
C ILE A 16 -30.01 -19.63 -11.58
N ASN A 17 -29.40 -20.70 -11.05
CA ASN A 17 -29.08 -20.83 -9.63
C ASN A 17 -30.27 -20.53 -8.69
N ASN A 18 -31.45 -21.08 -8.99
CA ASN A 18 -32.66 -20.89 -8.19
C ASN A 18 -33.19 -19.45 -8.18
N GLN A 19 -32.76 -18.60 -9.12
CA GLN A 19 -33.25 -17.24 -9.33
C GLN A 19 -33.82 -17.09 -10.74
N PHE A 20 -34.89 -16.31 -10.85
CA PHE A 20 -35.64 -16.08 -12.07
C PHE A 20 -35.34 -14.69 -12.64
N PHE A 21 -35.01 -14.64 -13.93
CA PHE A 21 -34.65 -13.41 -14.62
C PHE A 21 -35.39 -13.26 -15.95
N HIS A 22 -35.64 -12.01 -16.36
CA HIS A 22 -35.81 -11.70 -17.77
C HIS A 22 -34.45 -11.66 -18.47
N ASN A 23 -34.44 -11.95 -19.76
CA ASN A 23 -33.23 -11.94 -20.59
C ASN A 23 -32.47 -10.60 -20.51
N GLU A 24 -33.20 -9.49 -20.51
CA GLU A 24 -32.61 -8.15 -20.39
C GLU A 24 -32.05 -7.89 -18.97
N CYS A 25 -32.77 -8.32 -17.94
CA CYS A 25 -32.40 -8.12 -16.53
C CYS A 25 -31.14 -8.90 -16.13
N TYR A 26 -30.96 -10.11 -16.66
CA TYR A 26 -29.79 -10.94 -16.36
C TYR A 26 -28.48 -10.27 -16.79
N SER A 27 -28.47 -9.62 -17.95
CA SER A 27 -27.29 -8.90 -18.45
C SER A 27 -26.87 -7.73 -17.56
N ASN A 28 -27.85 -7.01 -16.99
CA ASN A 28 -27.61 -5.89 -16.09
C ASN A 28 -27.14 -6.37 -14.71
N PHE A 29 -27.74 -7.44 -14.20
CA PHE A 29 -27.31 -8.11 -12.97
C PHE A 29 -25.84 -8.57 -13.05
N LEU A 30 -25.44 -9.20 -14.16
CA LEU A 30 -24.05 -9.61 -14.39
C LEU A 30 -23.08 -8.43 -14.36
N LYS A 31 -23.38 -7.35 -15.10
CA LYS A 31 -22.55 -6.13 -15.12
C LYS A 31 -22.41 -5.50 -13.73
N GLU A 32 -23.49 -5.48 -12.94
CA GLU A 32 -23.46 -4.92 -11.59
C GLU A 32 -22.65 -5.78 -10.61
N SER A 33 -22.78 -7.11 -10.72
CA SER A 33 -22.00 -8.08 -9.96
C SER A 33 -20.49 -7.96 -10.25
N GLU A 34 -20.12 -7.80 -11.53
CA GLU A 34 -18.72 -7.57 -11.92
C GLU A 34 -18.18 -6.24 -11.36
N ARG A 35 -18.95 -5.13 -11.44
CA ARG A 35 -18.54 -3.85 -10.83
C ARG A 35 -18.30 -3.96 -9.33
N LYS A 36 -19.14 -4.69 -8.60
CA LYS A 36 -18.96 -4.95 -7.16
C LYS A 36 -17.71 -5.76 -6.87
N LYS A 37 -17.31 -6.70 -7.74
CA LYS A 37 -16.06 -7.47 -7.61
C LYS A 37 -14.82 -6.63 -7.91
N VAL A 38 -14.84 -5.84 -8.99
CA VAL A 38 -13.72 -4.95 -9.36
C VAL A 38 -13.45 -3.93 -8.27
N SER A 39 -14.49 -3.32 -7.69
CA SER A 39 -14.37 -2.37 -6.58
C SER A 39 -13.65 -2.96 -5.36
N LYS A 40 -13.85 -4.25 -5.05
CA LYS A 40 -13.17 -4.91 -3.93
C LYS A 40 -11.68 -5.13 -4.20
N CYS A 41 -11.31 -5.51 -5.42
CA CYS A 41 -9.90 -5.64 -5.82
C CYS A 41 -9.16 -4.30 -5.78
N THR A 42 -9.77 -3.23 -6.29
CA THR A 42 -9.15 -1.89 -6.27
C THR A 42 -8.90 -1.40 -4.84
N GLY A 43 -9.85 -1.63 -3.93
CA GLY A 43 -9.68 -1.30 -2.51
C GLY A 43 -8.53 -2.06 -1.86
N PHE A 44 -8.40 -3.36 -2.12
CA PHE A 44 -7.31 -4.17 -1.59
C PHE A 44 -5.94 -3.72 -2.10
N ILE A 45 -5.81 -3.43 -3.41
CA ILE A 45 -4.57 -2.96 -4.01
C ILE A 45 -4.14 -1.61 -3.39
N LEU A 46 -5.08 -0.70 -3.17
CA LEU A 46 -4.82 0.59 -2.52
C LEU A 46 -4.28 0.44 -1.09
N ILE A 47 -4.82 -0.52 -0.33
CA ILE A 47 -4.34 -0.81 1.03
C ILE A 47 -2.90 -1.33 1.00
N VAL A 48 -2.60 -2.29 0.11
CA VAL A 48 -1.26 -2.86 -0.02
C VAL A 48 -0.23 -1.81 -0.44
N LEU A 49 -0.57 -0.95 -1.40
CA LEU A 49 0.29 0.16 -1.83
C LEU A 49 0.58 1.13 -0.68
N SER A 50 -0.46 1.52 0.06
CA SER A 50 -0.32 2.44 1.19
C SER A 50 0.58 1.84 2.28
N PHE A 51 0.41 0.54 2.58
CA PHE A 51 1.23 -0.17 3.55
C PHE A 51 2.71 -0.22 3.15
N TRP A 52 2.98 -0.48 1.87
CA TRP A 52 4.34 -0.48 1.33
C TRP A 52 5.02 0.90 1.45
N VAL A 53 4.29 1.97 1.17
CA VAL A 53 4.82 3.34 1.31
C VAL A 53 5.18 3.65 2.76
N VAL A 54 4.34 3.24 3.72
CA VAL A 54 4.60 3.46 5.15
C VAL A 54 5.86 2.71 5.59
N ILE A 55 5.99 1.42 5.23
CA ILE A 55 7.16 0.62 5.58
C ILE A 55 8.43 1.19 4.94
N GLY A 56 8.37 1.51 3.65
CA GLY A 56 9.50 2.11 2.93
C GLY A 56 9.98 3.39 3.61
N SER A 57 9.05 4.26 4.00
CA SER A 57 9.36 5.53 4.68
C SER A 57 10.02 5.31 6.04
N LEU A 58 9.55 4.34 6.84
CA LEU A 58 10.14 4.01 8.14
C LEU A 58 11.57 3.49 7.99
N ILE A 59 11.81 2.61 7.01
CA ILE A 59 13.15 2.06 6.74
C ILE A 59 14.10 3.16 6.29
N THR A 60 13.70 3.98 5.30
CA THR A 60 14.54 5.08 4.80
C THR A 60 14.87 6.08 5.90
N GLY A 61 13.89 6.45 6.72
CA GLY A 61 14.11 7.34 7.87
C GLY A 61 15.11 6.76 8.88
N TYR A 62 15.01 5.47 9.17
CA TYR A 62 15.94 4.77 10.06
C TYR A 62 17.38 4.77 9.54
N PHE A 63 17.60 4.44 8.26
CA PHE A 63 18.94 4.48 7.66
C PHE A 63 19.51 5.90 7.60
N MET A 64 18.67 6.91 7.36
CA MET A 64 19.11 8.31 7.38
C MET A 64 19.61 8.73 8.78
N LEU A 65 18.88 8.35 9.84
CA LEU A 65 19.31 8.60 11.23
C LEU A 65 20.62 7.90 11.56
N LEU A 66 20.79 6.64 11.17
CA LEU A 66 22.04 5.90 11.36
C LEU A 66 23.22 6.58 10.65
N ASN A 67 23.01 7.07 9.43
CA ASN A 67 24.05 7.80 8.70
C ASN A 67 24.44 9.12 9.38
N ILE A 68 23.46 9.86 9.91
CA ILE A 68 23.73 11.10 10.66
C ILE A 68 24.55 10.78 11.92
N LEU A 69 24.14 9.77 12.68
CA LEU A 69 24.86 9.30 13.87
C LEU A 69 26.30 8.89 13.54
N ALA A 70 26.49 8.10 12.49
CA ALA A 70 27.81 7.68 12.03
C ALA A 70 28.67 8.88 11.63
N THR A 71 28.10 9.86 10.92
CA THR A 71 28.79 11.08 10.50
C THR A 71 29.26 11.90 11.70
N ILE A 72 28.39 12.12 12.70
CA ILE A 72 28.74 12.85 13.93
C ILE A 72 29.88 12.14 14.67
N LEU A 73 29.81 10.81 14.77
CA LEU A 73 30.84 10.02 15.44
C LEU A 73 32.19 10.11 14.73
N LEU A 74 32.21 9.98 13.40
CA LEU A 74 33.43 10.15 12.60
C LEU A 74 34.02 11.55 12.74
N LEU A 75 33.17 12.59 12.74
CA LEU A 75 33.60 13.97 12.89
C LEU A 75 34.19 14.23 14.28
N THR A 76 33.61 13.63 15.31
CA THR A 76 34.12 13.69 16.69
C THR A 76 35.48 12.99 16.80
N LEU A 77 35.62 11.80 16.22
CA LEU A 77 36.90 11.07 16.18
C LEU A 77 37.97 11.86 15.42
N PHE A 78 37.59 12.50 14.31
CA PHE A 78 38.50 13.35 13.54
C PHE A 78 39.00 14.54 14.37
N ILE A 79 38.12 15.25 15.09
CA ILE A 79 38.50 16.37 15.96
C ILE A 79 39.45 15.89 17.07
N LEU A 80 39.14 14.76 17.72
CA LEU A 80 39.99 14.19 18.78
C LEU A 80 41.38 13.80 18.24
N TRP A 81 41.42 13.18 17.06
CA TRP A 81 42.67 12.82 16.39
C TRP A 81 43.48 14.07 16.02
N PHE A 82 42.82 15.09 15.44
CA PHE A 82 43.46 16.34 15.05
C PHE A 82 44.04 17.08 16.26
N TRP A 83 43.30 17.16 17.37
CA TRP A 83 43.78 17.76 18.62
C TRP A 83 45.00 17.02 19.19
N ARG A 84 44.97 15.68 19.16
CA ARG A 84 46.09 14.85 19.61
C ARG A 84 47.35 15.12 18.77
N SER A 85 47.20 15.19 17.44
CA SER A 85 48.30 15.50 16.52
C SER A 85 48.91 16.88 16.79
N LEU A 86 48.08 17.91 17.00
CA LEU A 86 48.54 19.26 17.35
C LEU A 86 49.29 19.29 18.68
N THR A 87 48.80 18.57 19.69
CA THR A 87 49.42 18.51 21.02
C THR A 87 50.78 17.81 20.98
N LEU A 88 50.92 16.77 20.16
CA LEU A 88 52.19 16.06 19.97
C LEU A 88 53.21 16.90 19.21
N ASN A 89 52.78 17.62 18.16
CA ASN A 89 53.66 18.48 17.39
C ASN A 89 54.24 19.61 18.25
N LYS A 90 53.43 20.23 19.11
CA LYS A 90 53.87 21.27 20.07
C LYS A 90 54.82 20.79 21.17
N ARG A 91 54.99 19.48 21.37
CA ARG A 91 55.97 18.93 22.32
C ARG A 91 57.31 18.59 21.67
N GLN A 92 57.41 18.64 20.35
CA GLN A 92 58.63 18.33 19.61
C GLN A 92 59.41 19.58 19.19
N GLU A 93 58.77 20.76 19.13
CA GLU A 93 59.44 22.08 19.15
C GLU A 93 59.88 22.46 20.56
#